data_AF-R5FI99-F1
#
_entry.id   AF-R5FI99-F1
#
_cell.length_a   1.000
_cell.length_b   1.000
_cell.length_c   1.000
_cell.angle_alpha   90.00
_cell.angle_beta   90.00
_cell.angle_gamma   90.00
#
_symmetry.space_group_name_H-M   'P 1'
#
loop_
_entity.id
_entity.type
_entity.pdbx_description
1 polymer ?
#
loop_
_entity_poly.entity_id
_entity_poly.type
_entity_poly.pdbx_seq_one_letter_code
_entity_poly.pdbx_strand_id
1 'polypeptide(L)' 'MLRSIKKAFDIIKAEDAETAITVHTIRTWCKQGKIKCLTAGNKVLVDMQSLLDYIAIKTDNTEV' A
#
# COMPACT_ATOMS: atom_id res chain seq x y z
N MET A 1 -3.72 -1.10 -10.61
CA MET A 1 -2.52 -1.63 -11.32
C MET A 1 -1.68 -2.46 -10.35
N LEU A 2 -1.24 -3.66 -10.76
CA LEU A 2 -0.41 -4.53 -9.91
C LEU A 2 1.09 -4.15 -10.00
N ARG A 3 1.74 -4.01 -8.85
CA ARG A 3 3.17 -3.69 -8.69
C ARG A 3 3.80 -4.50 -7.57
N SER A 4 5.10 -4.72 -7.62
CA SER A 4 5.80 -5.33 -6.48
C SER A 4 5.79 -4.37 -5.28
N ILE A 5 5.87 -4.91 -4.06
CA ILE A 5 5.88 -4.10 -2.82
C ILE A 5 6.94 -2.99 -2.87
N LYS A 6 8.13 -3.29 -3.42
CA LYS A 6 9.22 -2.28 -3.56
C LYS A 6 8.80 -1.13 -4.47
N LYS A 7 8.32 -1.44 -5.67
CA LYS A 7 7.85 -0.39 -6.61
C LYS A 7 6.67 0.38 -6.05
N ALA A 8 5.78 -0.27 -5.31
CA ALA A 8 4.65 0.40 -4.65
C ALA A 8 5.13 1.43 -3.64
N PHE A 9 6.11 1.08 -2.81
CA PHE A 9 6.74 2.00 -1.87
C PHE A 9 7.46 3.15 -2.58
N ASP A 10 8.20 2.87 -3.66
CA ASP A 10 8.92 3.90 -4.42
C ASP A 10 7.95 4.94 -5.02
N ILE A 11 6.77 4.50 -5.50
CA ILE A 11 5.72 5.38 -6.01
C ILE A 11 5.16 6.25 -4.88
N ILE A 12 4.76 5.66 -3.75
CA ILE A 12 4.22 6.42 -2.62
C ILE A 12 5.24 7.44 -2.12
N LYS A 13 6.51 7.05 -2.01
CA LYS A 13 7.58 7.95 -1.57
C LYS A 13 7.85 9.08 -2.56
N ALA A 14 7.60 8.87 -3.86
CA ALA A 14 7.70 9.91 -4.86
C ALA A 14 6.50 10.88 -4.81
N GLU A 15 5.32 10.40 -4.45
CA GLU A 15 4.11 11.22 -4.27
C GLU A 15 4.12 11.98 -2.93
N ASP A 16 4.57 11.34 -1.86
CA ASP A 16 4.67 11.87 -0.50
C ASP A 16 6.01 11.46 0.14
N ALA A 17 6.96 12.40 0.14
CA ALA A 17 8.31 12.17 0.64
C ALA A 17 8.39 12.01 2.17
N GLU A 18 7.40 12.51 2.92
CA GLU A 18 7.33 12.42 4.38
C GLU A 18 6.44 11.28 4.88
N THR A 19 6.03 10.38 3.98
CA THR A 19 5.16 9.28 4.35
C THR A 19 5.80 8.37 5.41
N ALA A 20 5.07 8.06 6.47
CA ALA A 20 5.49 7.09 7.50
C ALA A 20 5.34 5.62 7.04
N ILE A 21 4.89 5.39 5.80
CA ILE A 21 4.61 4.08 5.24
C ILE A 21 5.93 3.42 4.85
N THR A 22 6.22 2.26 5.42
CA THR A 22 7.41 1.46 5.03
C THR A 22 7.02 0.26 4.16
N VAL A 23 8.00 -0.34 3.50
CA VAL A 23 7.84 -1.64 2.79
C VAL A 23 7.26 -2.72 3.73
N HIS A 24 7.64 -2.70 5.02
CA HIS A 24 7.11 -3.61 6.02
C HIS A 24 5.63 -3.34 6.29
N THR A 25 5.25 -2.07 6.43
CA THR A 25 3.85 -1.63 6.61
C THR A 25 2.96 -2.14 5.47
N ILE A 26 3.39 -1.96 4.22
CA ILE A 26 2.65 -2.44 3.04
C ILE A 26 2.52 -3.97 3.06
N ARG A 27 3.59 -4.70 3.40
CA ARG A 27 3.56 -6.16 3.53
C ARG A 27 2.58 -6.61 4.62
N THR A 28 2.56 -5.92 5.75
CA THR A 28 1.65 -6.21 6.85
C THR A 28 0.20 -5.96 6.44
N TRP A 29 -0.10 -4.88 5.73
CA TRP A 29 -1.45 -4.62 5.20
C TRP A 29 -1.91 -5.66 4.19
N CYS A 30 -1.01 -6.13 3.32
CA CYS A 30 -1.29 -7.26 2.42
C CYS A 30 -1.64 -8.52 3.22
N LYS A 31 -0.86 -8.85 4.26
CA LYS A 31 -1.11 -10.01 5.14
C LYS A 31 -2.42 -9.88 5.92
N GLN A 32 -2.77 -8.68 6.35
CA GLN A 32 -4.00 -8.38 7.08
C GLN A 32 -5.24 -8.34 6.16
N GLY A 33 -5.08 -8.46 4.84
CA GLY A 33 -6.19 -8.39 3.88
C GLY A 33 -6.80 -7.00 3.73
N LYS A 34 -6.15 -5.96 4.25
CA LYS A 34 -6.63 -4.57 4.17
C LYS A 34 -6.50 -3.98 2.77
N ILE A 35 -5.59 -4.54 1.98
CA ILE A 35 -5.25 -4.07 0.64
C ILE A 35 -5.24 -5.28 -0.28
N LYS A 36 -5.81 -5.13 -1.48
CA LYS A 36 -5.79 -6.19 -2.49
C LYS A 36 -4.35 -6.47 -2.92
N CYS A 37 -3.93 -7.71 -2.73
CA CYS A 37 -2.65 -8.20 -3.19
C CYS A 37 -2.81 -9.58 -3.82
N LEU A 38 -2.02 -9.85 -4.86
CA LEU A 38 -1.92 -11.13 -5.54
C LEU A 38 -0.56 -11.75 -5.23
N THR A 39 -0.56 -12.98 -4.72
CA THR A 39 0.65 -13.77 -4.55
C THR A 39 0.92 -14.58 -5.83
N ALA A 40 2.02 -14.26 -6.51
CA ALA A 40 2.52 -15.02 -7.66
C ALA A 40 3.78 -15.78 -7.25
N GLY A 41 3.61 -17.03 -6.80
CA GLY A 41 4.69 -17.83 -6.23
C GLY A 41 5.29 -17.18 -4.98
N ASN A 42 6.59 -16.86 -5.02
CA ASN A 42 7.30 -16.21 -3.91
C ASN A 42 7.20 -14.67 -3.91
N LYS A 43 6.51 -14.08 -4.90
CA LYS A 43 6.38 -12.62 -5.04
C LYS A 43 4.97 -12.17 -4.69
N VAL A 44 4.87 -11.07 -3.95
CA VAL A 44 3.61 -10.37 -3.66
C VAL A 44 3.49 -9.18 -4.60
N LEU A 45 2.39 -9.14 -5.34
CA LEU A 45 1.98 -8.05 -6.20
C LEU A 45 0.86 -7.29 -5.50
N VAL A 46 1.10 -6.02 -5.19
CA VAL A 46 0.15 -5.13 -4.54
C VAL A 46 -0.63 -4.38 -5.62
N ASP A 47 -1.93 -4.27 -5.46
CA ASP A 47 -2.72 -3.35 -6.28
C ASP A 47 -2.56 -1.92 -5.76
N MET A 48 -1.95 -1.07 -6.58
CA MET A 48 -1.71 0.33 -6.24
C MET A 48 -3.01 1.10 -5.99
N GLN A 49 -4.09 0.76 -6.70
CA GLN A 49 -5.36 1.47 -6.54
C GLN A 49 -5.90 1.24 -5.12
N SER A 50 -6.03 -0.03 -4.72
CA SER A 50 -6.47 -0.37 -3.36
C SER A 50 -5.55 0.17 -2.27
N LEU A 51 -4.24 0.29 -2.54
CA LEU A 51 -3.27 0.86 -1.60
C LEU A 51 -3.48 2.36 -1.42
N LEU A 52 -3.60 3.11 -2.52
CA LEU A 52 -3.87 4.56 -2.50
C LEU A 52 -5.23 4.85 -1.88
N ASP A 53 -6.26 4.10 -2.26
CA ASP A 53 -7.60 4.22 -1.68
C ASP A 53 -7.54 3.99 -0.15
N TYR A 54 -6.83 2.96 0.31
CA TYR A 54 -6.69 2.68 1.75
C TYR A 54 -5.92 3.77 2.52
N ILE A 55 -4.93 4.40 1.88
CA ILE A 55 -4.19 5.53 2.47
C ILE A 55 -5.10 6.75 2.53
N ALA A 56 -5.81 7.07 1.45
CA ALA A 56 -6.73 8.20 1.35
C ALA A 56 -7.93 8.09 2.30
N ILE A 57 -8.50 6.89 2.46
CA ILE A 57 -9.61 6.60 3.42
C ILE A 57 -9.23 6.95 4.86
N LYS A 58 -7.92 6.93 5.19
CA LYS A 58 -7.47 7.30 6.52
C LYS A 58 -7.42 8.80 6.76
N THR A 59 -7.52 9.62 5.71
CA THR A 59 -7.56 11.09 5.79
C THR A 59 -8.96 11.60 6.14
N ASP A 60 -10.03 10.84 5.83
CA ASP A 60 -11.42 11.30 5.98
C ASP A 60 -12.13 10.86 7.28
N ASN A 61 -11.50 10.06 8.14
CA ASN A 61 -12.10 9.63 9.41
C ASN A 61 -11.66 10.47 10.63
N THR A 62 -11.72 11.79 10.49
CA THR A 62 -11.62 12.72 11.63
C THR A 62 -12.81 13.67 11.63
N GLU A 63 -13.99 13.11 11.86
CA GLU A 63 -15.13 13.84 12.41
C GLU A 63 -15.65 13.06 13.63
N VAL A 64 -15.05 13.26 14.80
CA VAL A 64 -15.74 13.33 16.11
C VAL A 64 -14.90 14.12 17.12
#